data_AF-A0A1G0EHK2-F1
#
_entry.id   AF-A0A1G0EHK2-F1
#
_cell.length_a   1.000
_cell.length_b   1.000
_cell.length_c   1.000
_cell.angle_alpha   90.00
_cell.angle_beta   90.00
_cell.angle_gamma   90.00
#
_symmetry.space_group_name_H-M   'P 1'
#
loop_
_entity.id
_entity.type
_entity.pdbx_description
1 polymer ?
#
loop_
_entity_poly.entity_id
_entity_poly.type
_entity_poly.pdbx_seq_one_letter_code
_entity_poly.pdbx_strand_id
1 'polypeptide(L)'
;MSLLITDPKAEQLAQELAQRIGGTVPDAVVRALEAQLVSLKMPDMNAVTREAILKITARCKALPDLDPRSADEILGYNKAGLPQ
;
A
#
# COMPACT_ATOMS: atom_id res chain seq x y z
N MET A 1 -3.77 -4.04 34.64
CA MET A 1 -2.66 -4.99 34.87
C MET A 1 -1.39 -4.30 34.39
N SER A 2 -0.29 -4.35 35.13
CA SER A 2 0.94 -3.62 34.82
C SER A 2 1.89 -4.44 33.96
N LEU A 3 2.51 -3.80 32.97
CA LEU A 3 3.56 -4.35 32.11
C LEU A 3 4.90 -3.79 32.59
N LEU A 4 5.84 -4.66 32.96
CA LEU A 4 7.20 -4.27 33.33
C LEU A 4 8.15 -4.64 32.18
N ILE A 5 8.84 -3.65 31.63
CA ILE A 5 9.91 -3.84 30.64
C ILE A 5 11.21 -3.38 31.29
N THR A 6 12.22 -4.25 31.37
CA THR A 6 13.54 -3.95 31.96
C THR A 6 14.63 -3.71 30.92
N ASP A 7 14.28 -3.66 29.64
CA ASP A 7 15.20 -3.38 28.54
C ASP A 7 15.45 -1.85 28.44
N PRO A 8 16.69 -1.37 28.65
CA PRO A 8 17.01 0.06 28.55
C PRO A 8 16.71 0.65 27.17
N LYS A 9 16.79 -0.15 26.10
CA LYS A 9 16.47 0.30 24.75
C LYS A 9 14.97 0.55 24.59
N ALA A 10 14.14 -0.30 25.19
CA ALA A 10 12.69 -0.13 25.16
C ALA A 10 12.27 1.14 25.92
N GLU A 11 12.91 1.43 27.05
CA GLU A 11 12.70 2.66 27.80
C GLU A 11 13.05 3.91 26.97
N GLN A 12 14.22 3.90 26.31
CA GLN A 12 14.64 5.00 25.42
C GLN A 12 13.65 5.23 24.27
N LEU A 13 13.23 4.16 23.59
CA LEU A 13 12.27 4.25 22.49
C LEU A 13 10.90 4.75 22.97
N ALA A 14 10.45 4.31 24.13
CA ALA A 14 9.18 4.75 24.71
C ALA A 14 9.22 6.23 25.12
N GLN A 15 10.34 6.69 25.67
CA GLN A 15 10.60 8.09 26.00
C GLN A 15 10.58 8.98 24.74
N GLU A 16 11.30 8.57 23.70
CA GLU A 16 11.37 9.31 22.43
C GLU A 16 9.99 9.37 21.75
N LEU A 17 9.27 8.24 21.73
CA LEU A 17 7.94 8.19 21.15
C LEU A 17 6.95 9.11 21.89
N ALA A 18 7.01 9.13 23.22
CA ALA A 18 6.18 10.02 24.04
C ALA A 18 6.47 11.50 23.73
N GLN A 19 7.74 11.88 23.59
CA GLN A 19 8.12 13.24 23.20
C GLN A 19 7.59 13.62 21.81
N ARG A 20 7.70 12.72 20.83
CA ARG A 20 7.21 12.97 19.46
C ARG A 20 5.68 13.07 19.39
N ILE A 21 4.97 12.29 20.19
CA ILE A 21 3.51 12.30 20.26
C ILE A 21 2.98 13.48 21.11
N GLY A 22 3.81 14.06 21.98
CA GLY A 22 3.39 15.09 22.94
C GLY A 22 2.56 14.51 24.09
N GLY A 23 2.83 13.27 24.51
CA GLY A 23 2.04 12.54 25.50
C GLY A 23 2.88 11.87 26.59
N THR A 24 2.27 10.98 27.36
CA THR A 24 2.97 10.20 28.39
C THR A 24 3.57 8.92 27.82
N VAL A 25 4.61 8.39 28.47
CA VAL A 25 5.26 7.12 28.07
C VAL A 25 4.27 5.96 27.98
N PRO A 26 3.37 5.73 28.97
CA PRO A 26 2.35 4.68 28.86
C PRO A 26 1.43 4.85 27.66
N ASP A 27 0.92 6.06 27.41
CA ASP A 27 0.01 6.32 26.28
C ASP A 27 0.71 6.10 24.94
N ALA A 28 1.97 6.52 24.83
CA ALA A 28 2.80 6.31 23.65
C ALA A 28 3.00 4.82 23.36
N VAL A 29 3.31 4.02 24.39
CA VAL A 29 3.50 2.57 24.26
C VAL A 29 2.20 1.89 23.83
N VAL A 30 1.06 2.23 24.46
CA VAL A 30 -0.25 1.66 24.08
C VAL A 30 -0.55 1.96 22.61
N ARG A 31 -0.39 3.23 22.19
CA ARG A 31 -0.65 3.63 20.80
C ARG A 31 0.28 2.95 19.79
N ALA A 32 1.55 2.75 20.14
CA ALA A 32 2.48 2.00 19.28
C ALA A 32 2.06 0.54 19.12
N LEU A 33 1.67 -0.11 20.23
CA LEU A 33 1.20 -1.50 20.20
C LEU A 33 -0.08 -1.64 19.38
N GLU A 34 -1.05 -0.73 19.58
CA GLU A 34 -2.28 -0.68 18.78
C GLU A 34 -2.00 -0.47 17.30
N ALA A 35 -1.15 0.50 16.95
CA ALA A 35 -0.76 0.77 15.57
C ALA A 35 -0.09 -0.44 14.92
N GLN A 36 0.79 -1.13 15.65
CA GLN A 36 1.45 -2.33 15.14
C GLN A 36 0.47 -3.49 14.96
N LEU A 37 -0.45 -3.70 15.90
CA LEU A 37 -1.50 -4.72 15.76
C LEU A 37 -2.43 -4.43 14.59
N VAL A 38 -2.77 -3.15 14.36
CA VAL A 38 -3.55 -2.73 13.20
C VAL A 38 -2.78 -3.00 11.91
N SER A 39 -1.50 -2.62 11.85
CA SER A 39 -0.61 -2.87 10.70
C SER A 39 -0.52 -4.37 10.37
N LEU A 40 -0.35 -5.22 11.38
CA LEU A 40 -0.28 -6.68 11.21
C LEU A 40 -1.63 -7.31 10.83
N LYS A 41 -2.76 -6.69 11.19
CA LYS A 41 -4.10 -7.16 10.81
C LYS A 41 -4.52 -6.71 9.43
N MET A 42 -3.98 -5.59 8.93
CA MET A 42 -4.28 -5.16 7.57
C MET A 42 -3.62 -6.13 6.59
N PRO A 43 -4.38 -6.72 5.65
CA PRO A 43 -3.76 -7.46 4.56
C PRO A 43 -2.81 -6.50 3.81
N ASP A 44 -1.67 -7.02 3.35
CA ASP A 44 -0.73 -6.21 2.56
C ASP A 44 -1.48 -5.64 1.36
N MET A 45 -1.81 -4.35 1.43
CA MET A 45 -2.63 -3.65 0.45
C MET A 45 -1.97 -3.70 -0.93
N ASN A 46 -0.64 -3.82 -1.00
CA ASN A 46 0.08 -3.99 -2.25
C ASN A 46 -0.17 -5.39 -2.84
N ALA A 47 -0.19 -6.42 -2.00
CA ALA A 47 -0.52 -7.78 -2.41
C ALA A 47 -1.98 -7.88 -2.92
N VAL A 48 -2.93 -7.30 -2.18
CA VAL A 48 -4.35 -7.25 -2.56
C VAL A 48 -4.54 -6.50 -3.88
N THR A 49 -3.89 -5.34 -4.03
CA THR A 49 -3.97 -4.54 -5.26
C THR A 49 -3.36 -5.28 -6.46
N ARG A 50 -2.21 -5.93 -6.27
CA ARG A 50 -1.56 -6.74 -7.31
C ARG A 50 -2.45 -7.88 -7.77
N GLU A 51 -3.08 -8.59 -6.83
CA GLU A 51 -4.00 -9.68 -7.14
C GLU A 51 -5.23 -9.19 -7.93
N ALA A 52 -5.79 -8.06 -7.54
CA ALA A 52 -6.90 -7.42 -8.25
C ALA A 52 -6.52 -7.03 -9.70
N ILE A 53 -5.34 -6.44 -9.90
CA ILE A 53 -4.82 -6.10 -11.22
C ILE A 53 -4.67 -7.36 -12.08
N LEU A 54 -4.02 -8.40 -11.56
CA LEU A 54 -3.81 -9.66 -12.28
C LEU A 54 -5.14 -10.31 -12.71
N LYS A 55 -6.15 -10.26 -11.84
CA LYS A 55 -7.50 -10.76 -12.15
C LYS A 55 -8.16 -10.00 -13.30
N ILE A 56 -8.02 -8.67 -13.32
CA ILE A 56 -8.55 -7.83 -14.42
C ILE A 56 -7.78 -8.12 -15.71
N THR A 57 -6.45 -8.18 -15.66
CA THR A 57 -5.61 -8.48 -16.82
C THR A 57 -5.94 -9.83 -17.44
N ALA A 58 -6.11 -10.88 -16.62
CA ALA A 58 -6.50 -12.20 -17.09
C ALA A 58 -7.85 -12.19 -17.79
N ARG A 59 -8.83 -11.46 -17.23
CA ARG A 59 -10.15 -11.30 -17.85
C ARG A 59 -10.07 -10.59 -19.20
N CYS A 60 -9.32 -9.48 -19.28
CA CYS A 60 -9.16 -8.74 -20.53
C CYS A 60 -8.45 -9.57 -21.60
N LYS A 61 -7.42 -10.33 -21.22
CA LYS A 61 -6.66 -11.19 -22.14
C LYS A 61 -7.48 -12.35 -22.73
N ALA A 62 -8.53 -12.78 -22.04
CA ALA A 62 -9.41 -13.85 -22.50
C ALA A 62 -10.47 -13.38 -23.52
N LEU A 63 -10.62 -12.07 -23.74
CA LEU A 63 -11.58 -11.53 -24.70
C LEU A 63 -11.03 -11.67 -26.13
N PRO A 64 -11.90 -11.93 -27.13
CA PRO A 64 -11.50 -11.97 -28.53
C PRO A 64 -11.20 -10.55 -29.05
N ASP A 65 -10.22 -10.44 -29.94
CA ASP A 65 -9.95 -9.20 -30.66
C ASP A 65 -11.07 -8.92 -31.68
N LEU A 66 -11.82 -7.85 -31.45
CA LEU A 66 -12.91 -7.40 -32.33
C LEU A 66 -12.45 -6.44 -33.42
N ASP A 67 -11.29 -5.80 -33.22
CA ASP A 67 -10.70 -4.86 -34.16
C ASP A 67 -9.23 -5.24 -34.39
N PRO A 68 -8.88 -5.77 -35.58
CA PRO A 68 -7.52 -6.21 -35.88
C PRO A 68 -6.60 -5.07 -36.33
N ARG A 69 -7.08 -3.82 -36.37
CA ARG A 69 -6.26 -2.67 -36.73
C ARG A 69 -5.09 -2.54 -35.77
N SER A 70 -3.95 -2.16 -36.31
CA SER A 70 -2.79 -1.79 -35.50
C SER A 70 -3.08 -0.55 -34.65
N ALA A 71 -2.30 -0.35 -33.59
CA ALA A 71 -2.46 0.82 -32.73
C ALA A 71 -2.40 2.14 -33.52
N ASP A 72 -1.52 2.24 -34.52
CA ASP A 72 -1.39 3.42 -35.39
C ASP A 72 -2.65 3.64 -36.25
N GLU A 73 -3.24 2.57 -36.80
CA GLU A 73 -4.48 2.64 -37.58
C GLU A 73 -5.72 2.95 -36.72
N ILE A 74 -5.71 2.55 -35.45
CA ILE A 74 -6.75 2.91 -34.48
C ILE A 74 -6.64 4.40 -34.11
N LEU A 75 -5.42 4.88 -33.91
CA LEU A 75 -5.15 6.29 -33.60
C LEU A 75 -5.47 7.22 -34.79
N GLY A 76 -5.35 6.73 -36.03
CA GLY A 76 -5.68 7.49 -37.24
C GLY A 76 -4.73 8.67 -37.52
N TYR A 77 -3.58 8.69 -36.84
CA TYR A 77 -2.55 9.69 -37.07
C TYR A 77 -1.55 9.20 -38.11
N ASN A 78 -1.18 10.07 -39.05
CA ASN A 78 -0.05 9.80 -39.93
C ASN A 78 1.28 9.87 -39.15
N LYS A 79 2.40 9.51 -39.80
CA LYS A 79 3.74 9.53 -39.17
C LYS A 79 4.19 10.90 -38.64
N ALA A 80 3.49 11.98 -39.00
CA ALA A 80 3.74 13.33 -38.51
C ALA A 80 2.78 13.76 -37.37
N GLY A 81 1.91 12.86 -36.88
CA GLY A 81 0.96 13.12 -35.80
C GLY A 81 -0.27 13.93 -36.23
N LEU A 82 -0.54 14.05 -37.54
CA LEU A 82 -1.71 14.75 -38.05
C LEU A 82 -2.85 13.77 -38.33
N PRO A 83 -4.11 14.13 -38.01
CA PRO A 83 -5.25 13.30 -38.33
C PRO A 83 -5.39 13.17 -39.86
N GLN A 84 -5.66 11.96 -40.34
CA GLN A 84 -6.04 11.69 -41.73
C GLN A 84 -7.55 11.63 -41.90
#